data_AF-A0A7S4NRF5-F1
#
_entry.id   AF-A0A7S4NRF5-F1
#
_cell.length_a   1.000
_cell.length_b   1.000
_cell.length_c   1.000
_cell.angle_alpha   90.00
_cell.angle_beta   90.00
_cell.angle_gamma   90.00
#
_symmetry.space_group_name_H-M   'P 1'
#
loop_
_entity.id
_entity.type
_entity.pdbx_description
1 polymer ?
#
loop_
_entity_poly.entity_id
_entity_poly.type
_entity_poly.pdbx_seq_one_letter_code
_entity_poly.pdbx_strand_id
1 'polypeptide(L)'
;PWHMDYLHMNRFFTLNMFKHPILEKYDVYFRIDTDLFIKKKVDFDLFGEVVRRNAEFVYWNDVTEPEGCVHGLGDAVKTYMKENNFETIPKFNPRQAYHGCFGGGKLSFFRSEKYQTFAEYLNELGGIYYHRWADQVIYRIAFKIFGLENKVQKWKILGRYLQHNKRYPDDLCFVVPHHFKCGKNVHGQPILISESLKLEPRHSGAYEHVYPKRDTQHTERNVRRKQEL
;
A
#
# COMPACT_ATOMS: atom_id res chain seq x y z
N PRO A 1 -1.56 20.12 -2.13
CA PRO A 1 -0.59 19.20 -2.79
C PRO A 1 -0.19 18.09 -1.83
N TRP A 2 -0.02 16.86 -2.31
CA TRP A 2 0.42 15.72 -1.49
C TRP A 2 1.94 15.74 -1.30
N HIS A 3 2.43 15.29 -0.15
CA HIS A 3 3.87 15.16 0.08
C HIS A 3 4.46 14.11 -0.86
N MET A 4 5.62 14.40 -1.46
CA MET A 4 6.30 13.47 -2.37
C MET A 4 6.57 12.11 -1.72
N ASP A 5 6.97 12.09 -0.46
CA ASP A 5 7.20 10.85 0.30
C ASP A 5 5.95 9.97 0.37
N TYR A 6 4.77 10.59 0.51
CA TYR A 6 3.50 9.88 0.52
C TYR A 6 3.18 9.29 -0.86
N LEU A 7 3.50 10.00 -1.95
CA LEU A 7 3.30 9.50 -3.32
C LEU A 7 4.29 8.36 -3.64
N HIS A 8 5.54 8.48 -3.22
CA HIS A 8 6.53 7.41 -3.30
C HIS A 8 6.12 6.18 -2.50
N MET A 9 5.54 6.37 -1.31
CA MET A 9 4.98 5.29 -0.51
C MET A 9 3.86 4.54 -1.26
N ASN A 10 2.90 5.26 -1.87
CA ASN A 10 1.85 4.63 -2.67
C ASN A 10 2.42 3.83 -3.84
N ARG A 11 3.41 4.38 -4.56
CA ARG A 11 4.09 3.67 -5.63
C ARG A 11 4.85 2.44 -5.13
N PHE A 12 5.56 2.57 -4.02
CA PHE A 12 6.32 1.46 -3.42
C PHE A 12 5.41 0.30 -3.06
N PHE A 13 4.26 0.55 -2.43
CA PHE A 13 3.30 -0.49 -2.10
C PHE A 13 2.56 -1.02 -3.33
N THR A 14 2.37 -0.22 -4.38
CA THR A 14 1.76 -0.68 -5.64
C THR A 14 2.68 -1.63 -6.44
N LEU A 15 4.01 -1.45 -6.38
CA LEU A 15 4.95 -2.14 -7.27
C LEU A 15 6.07 -2.88 -6.53
N ASN A 16 6.86 -2.13 -5.77
CA ASN A 16 8.21 -2.54 -5.40
C ASN A 16 8.26 -3.43 -4.15
N MET A 17 7.36 -3.22 -3.18
CA MET A 17 7.41 -3.91 -1.90
C MET A 17 7.44 -5.44 -2.08
N PHE A 18 6.59 -5.97 -2.94
CA PHE A 18 6.44 -7.42 -3.14
C PHE A 18 7.67 -8.10 -3.75
N LYS A 19 8.52 -7.33 -4.44
CA LYS A 19 9.77 -7.78 -5.08
C LYS A 19 10.98 -7.60 -4.16
N HIS A 20 10.82 -7.03 -2.97
CA HIS A 20 11.96 -6.76 -2.09
C HIS A 20 12.61 -8.07 -1.61
N PRO A 21 13.96 -8.21 -1.65
CA PRO A 21 14.65 -9.47 -1.30
C PRO A 21 14.31 -10.00 0.10
N ILE A 22 14.05 -9.11 1.06
CA ILE A 22 13.62 -9.51 2.42
C ILE A 22 12.34 -10.36 2.41
N LEU A 23 11.48 -10.19 1.41
CA LEU A 23 10.21 -10.91 1.28
C LEU A 23 10.35 -12.19 0.45
N GLU A 24 11.50 -12.48 -0.16
CA GLU A 24 11.68 -13.56 -1.13
C GLU A 24 11.30 -14.93 -0.55
N LYS A 25 11.70 -15.18 0.70
CA LYS A 25 11.43 -16.44 1.42
C LYS A 25 10.04 -16.56 2.05
N TYR A 26 9.14 -15.60 1.80
CA TYR A 26 7.81 -15.59 2.41
C TYR A 26 6.71 -15.67 1.34
N ASP A 27 5.62 -16.36 1.69
CA ASP A 27 4.44 -16.52 0.84
C ASP A 27 3.32 -15.53 1.20
N VAL A 28 3.25 -15.10 2.46
CA VAL A 28 2.20 -14.24 2.98
C VAL A 28 2.84 -13.09 3.74
N TYR A 29 2.29 -11.88 3.59
CA TYR A 29 2.70 -10.70 4.34
C TYR A 29 1.50 -10.03 5.02
N PHE A 30 1.75 -9.28 6.09
CA PHE A 30 0.80 -8.32 6.64
C PHE A 30 1.46 -6.95 6.77
N ARG A 31 0.82 -5.93 6.20
CA ARG A 31 1.14 -4.52 6.45
C ARG A 31 0.54 -4.12 7.79
N ILE A 32 1.37 -3.50 8.63
CA ILE A 32 0.99 -2.91 9.90
C ILE A 32 1.42 -1.45 9.84
N ASP A 33 0.46 -0.54 10.01
CA ASP A 33 0.72 0.90 10.02
C ASP A 33 0.90 1.41 11.46
N THR A 34 1.58 2.54 11.63
CA THR A 34 1.92 3.09 12.97
C THR A 34 0.69 3.52 13.75
N ASP A 35 -0.44 3.69 13.08
CA ASP A 35 -1.71 4.09 13.68
C ASP A 35 -2.58 2.89 14.11
N LEU A 36 -2.08 1.64 13.97
CA LEU A 36 -2.78 0.43 14.40
C LEU A 36 -2.44 0.08 15.87
N PHE A 37 -3.45 0.06 16.75
CA PHE A 37 -3.29 -0.46 18.12
C PHE A 37 -4.01 -1.78 18.32
N ILE A 38 -3.24 -2.85 18.52
CA ILE A 38 -3.74 -4.17 18.89
C ILE A 38 -3.91 -4.21 20.41
N LYS A 39 -5.17 -4.12 20.87
CA LYS A 39 -5.50 -3.99 22.30
C LYS A 39 -5.61 -5.32 23.04
N LYS A 40 -5.86 -6.40 22.31
CA LYS A 40 -6.02 -7.75 22.84
C LYS A 40 -5.02 -8.66 22.17
N LYS A 41 -4.56 -9.67 22.90
CA LYS A 41 -3.72 -10.73 22.33
C LYS A 41 -4.45 -11.35 21.13
N VAL A 42 -3.74 -11.50 20.02
CA VAL A 42 -4.18 -12.33 18.90
C VAL A 42 -3.85 -13.77 19.28
N ASP A 43 -4.88 -14.58 19.50
CA ASP A 43 -4.80 -15.96 20.02
C ASP A 43 -4.85 -17.03 18.92
N PHE A 44 -4.69 -16.63 17.67
CA PHE A 44 -4.67 -17.49 16.49
C PHE A 44 -3.53 -17.12 15.53
N ASP A 45 -3.14 -18.06 14.68
CA ASP A 45 -2.13 -17.84 13.64
C ASP A 45 -2.74 -17.08 12.45
N LEU A 46 -2.41 -15.78 12.33
CA LEU A 46 -2.86 -14.93 11.23
C LEU A 46 -2.44 -15.46 9.86
N PHE A 47 -1.20 -15.95 9.74
CA PHE A 47 -0.65 -16.43 8.47
C PHE A 47 -1.26 -17.78 8.10
N GLY A 48 -1.34 -18.69 9.07
CA GLY A 48 -2.01 -19.97 8.93
C GLY A 48 -3.47 -19.84 8.51
N GLU A 49 -4.20 -18.86 9.04
CA GLU A 49 -5.60 -18.61 8.65
C GLU A 49 -5.76 -18.15 7.20
N VAL A 50 -4.81 -17.37 6.65
CA VAL A 50 -4.81 -16.98 5.23
C VAL A 50 -4.72 -18.22 4.35
N VAL A 51 -3.80 -19.12 4.68
CA VAL A 51 -3.58 -20.38 3.95
C VAL A 51 -4.79 -21.30 4.09
N ARG A 52 -5.24 -21.55 5.32
CA ARG A 52 -6.37 -22.45 5.64
C ARG A 52 -7.67 -22.03 4.95
N ARG A 53 -7.94 -20.73 4.87
CA ARG A 53 -9.14 -20.19 4.22
C ARG A 53 -8.97 -19.95 2.72
N ASN A 54 -7.79 -20.25 2.16
CA ASN A 54 -7.42 -19.96 0.79
C ASN A 54 -7.69 -18.49 0.39
N ALA A 55 -7.42 -17.56 1.32
CA ALA A 55 -7.61 -16.13 1.08
C ALA A 55 -6.43 -15.59 0.24
N GLU A 56 -6.71 -14.81 -0.81
CA GLU A 56 -5.66 -14.09 -1.55
C GLU A 56 -5.27 -12.80 -0.82
N PHE A 57 -6.25 -12.17 -0.16
CA PHE A 57 -6.03 -10.95 0.61
C PHE A 57 -7.02 -10.82 1.76
N VAL A 58 -6.55 -10.17 2.81
CA VAL A 58 -7.28 -9.90 4.03
C VAL A 58 -7.13 -8.44 4.35
N TYR A 59 -8.21 -7.81 4.78
CA TYR A 59 -8.22 -6.41 5.20
C TYR A 59 -9.15 -6.18 6.39
N TRP A 60 -8.96 -5.05 7.06
CA TRP A 60 -9.74 -4.72 8.25
C TRP A 60 -11.04 -3.97 7.94
N ASN A 61 -10.96 -2.89 7.16
CA ASN A 61 -12.12 -2.04 6.90
C ASN A 61 -12.15 -1.48 5.47
N ASP A 62 -13.34 -1.12 5.02
CA ASP A 62 -13.56 -0.44 3.75
C ASP A 62 -13.50 1.07 3.98
N VAL A 63 -12.95 1.79 3.00
CA VAL A 63 -13.00 3.25 2.95
C VAL A 63 -13.43 3.71 1.57
N THR A 64 -13.92 4.95 1.50
CA THR A 64 -14.27 5.60 0.24
C THR A 64 -13.37 6.80 0.03
N GLU A 65 -12.67 6.80 -1.09
CA GLU A 65 -11.77 7.86 -1.48
C GLU A 65 -12.52 9.11 -1.97
N PRO A 66 -11.96 10.31 -1.76
CA PRO A 66 -12.44 11.52 -2.42
C PRO A 66 -12.32 11.39 -3.94
N GLU A 67 -13.28 11.95 -4.68
CA GLU A 67 -13.34 11.88 -6.14
C GLU A 67 -12.03 12.34 -6.81
N GLY A 68 -11.47 13.46 -6.34
CA GLY A 68 -10.22 14.00 -6.89
C GLY A 68 -9.01 13.07 -6.72
N CYS A 69 -9.06 12.12 -5.78
CA CYS A 69 -7.97 11.18 -5.52
C CYS A 69 -7.98 9.96 -6.44
N VAL A 70 -9.06 9.79 -7.20
CA VAL A 70 -9.27 8.65 -8.12
C VAL A 70 -9.66 9.13 -9.52
N HIS A 71 -9.44 10.42 -9.79
CA HIS A 71 -9.71 11.03 -11.08
C HIS A 71 -8.97 10.27 -12.20
N GLY A 72 -9.70 9.91 -13.26
CA GLY A 72 -9.18 9.15 -14.40
C GLY A 72 -8.92 7.65 -14.14
N LEU A 73 -8.89 7.19 -12.88
CA LEU A 73 -8.53 5.80 -12.55
C LEU A 73 -9.51 4.79 -13.16
N GLY A 74 -10.80 5.05 -13.03
CA GLY A 74 -11.83 4.15 -13.54
C GLY A 74 -11.76 3.97 -15.05
N ASP A 75 -11.45 5.03 -15.80
CA ASP A 75 -11.34 4.96 -17.26
C ASP A 75 -10.01 4.32 -17.68
N ALA A 76 -8.91 4.64 -17.00
CA ALA A 76 -7.62 3.98 -17.21
C ALA A 76 -7.74 2.44 -17.08
N VAL A 77 -8.48 1.97 -16.06
CA VAL A 77 -8.71 0.53 -15.85
C VAL A 77 -9.56 -0.08 -16.96
N LYS A 78 -10.64 0.60 -17.39
CA LYS A 78 -11.46 0.10 -18.53
C LYS A 78 -10.63 0.02 -19.82
N THR A 79 -9.77 1.00 -20.07
CA THR A 79 -8.86 1.00 -21.22
C THR A 79 -7.90 -0.19 -21.15
N TYR A 80 -7.24 -0.40 -20.00
CA TYR A 80 -6.38 -1.56 -19.77
C TYR A 80 -7.10 -2.88 -20.09
N MET A 81 -8.31 -3.05 -19.57
CA MET A 81 -9.10 -4.25 -19.79
C MET A 81 -9.44 -4.47 -21.26
N LYS A 82 -9.79 -3.39 -21.98
CA LYS A 82 -10.09 -3.44 -23.42
C LYS A 82 -8.86 -3.81 -24.24
N GLU A 83 -7.72 -3.19 -23.96
CA GLU A 83 -6.45 -3.42 -24.68
C GLU A 83 -5.88 -4.82 -24.41
N ASN A 84 -6.20 -5.41 -23.25
CA ASN A 84 -5.77 -6.75 -22.86
C ASN A 84 -6.88 -7.81 -23.07
N ASN A 85 -7.88 -7.54 -23.91
CA ASN A 85 -8.91 -8.49 -24.34
C ASN A 85 -9.68 -9.19 -23.21
N PHE A 86 -9.96 -8.47 -22.11
CA PHE A 86 -10.83 -9.02 -21.07
C PHE A 86 -12.25 -9.19 -21.63
N GLU A 87 -12.81 -10.39 -21.51
CA GLU A 87 -14.13 -10.73 -22.04
C GLU A 87 -15.26 -9.86 -21.46
N THR A 88 -15.16 -9.54 -20.16
CA THR A 88 -16.15 -8.73 -19.46
C THR A 88 -15.47 -7.73 -18.52
N ILE A 89 -16.02 -6.52 -18.46
CA ILE A 89 -15.62 -5.50 -17.49
C ILE A 89 -16.57 -5.60 -16.30
N PRO A 90 -16.12 -6.10 -15.12
CA PRO A 90 -16.97 -6.19 -13.96
C PRO A 90 -17.33 -4.80 -13.46
N LYS A 91 -18.50 -4.66 -12.83
CA LYS A 91 -18.88 -3.40 -12.18
C LYS A 91 -18.00 -3.15 -10.94
N PHE A 92 -17.15 -2.14 -10.98
CA PHE A 92 -16.37 -1.68 -9.82
C PHE A 92 -16.61 -0.19 -9.55
N ASN A 93 -16.39 0.23 -8.30
CA ASN A 93 -16.42 1.64 -7.90
C ASN A 93 -14.97 2.08 -7.67
N PRO A 94 -14.41 2.99 -8.49
CA PRO A 94 -13.01 3.40 -8.38
C PRO A 94 -12.71 4.17 -7.09
N ARG A 95 -13.73 4.57 -6.33
CA ARG A 95 -13.55 5.22 -5.02
C ARG A 95 -13.47 4.24 -3.86
N GLN A 96 -13.87 2.99 -4.04
CA GLN A 96 -13.81 2.04 -2.94
C GLN A 96 -12.38 1.52 -2.76
N ALA A 97 -11.90 1.53 -1.52
CA ALA A 97 -10.56 1.08 -1.18
C ALA A 97 -10.59 0.22 0.09
N TYR A 98 -9.49 -0.47 0.37
CA TYR A 98 -9.23 -1.05 1.67
C TYR A 98 -8.59 0.00 2.60
N HIS A 99 -8.84 -0.09 3.90
CA HIS A 99 -8.17 0.78 4.86
C HIS A 99 -6.68 0.41 4.96
N GLY A 100 -5.78 1.40 4.85
CA GLY A 100 -4.33 1.17 4.78
C GLY A 100 -3.64 0.74 6.09
N CYS A 101 -4.36 0.69 7.22
CA CYS A 101 -3.75 0.44 8.54
C CYS A 101 -3.43 -1.04 8.80
N PHE A 102 -4.20 -1.93 8.18
CA PHE A 102 -4.04 -3.37 8.28
C PHE A 102 -4.57 -4.03 7.03
N GLY A 103 -3.69 -4.77 6.36
CA GLY A 103 -4.04 -5.59 5.22
C GLY A 103 -2.85 -6.44 4.78
N GLY A 104 -3.12 -7.59 4.20
CA GLY A 104 -2.09 -8.55 3.90
C GLY A 104 -2.64 -9.76 3.18
N GLY A 105 -1.77 -10.50 2.50
CA GLY A 105 -2.22 -11.60 1.69
C GLY A 105 -1.06 -12.35 1.04
N LYS A 106 -1.42 -13.21 0.09
CA LYS A 106 -0.45 -14.02 -0.62
C LYS A 106 0.39 -13.15 -1.55
N LEU A 107 1.69 -13.17 -1.35
CA LEU A 107 2.67 -12.50 -2.20
C LEU A 107 2.63 -13.03 -3.64
N SER A 108 2.19 -14.27 -3.85
CA SER A 108 2.05 -14.87 -5.19
C SER A 108 1.13 -14.09 -6.11
N PHE A 109 0.01 -13.53 -5.61
CA PHE A 109 -0.86 -12.69 -6.43
C PHE A 109 -0.15 -11.41 -6.84
N PHE A 110 0.43 -10.70 -5.89
CA PHE A 110 1.12 -9.45 -6.16
C PHE A 110 2.39 -9.65 -6.99
N ARG A 111 3.02 -10.83 -6.97
CA ARG A 111 4.17 -11.17 -7.83
C ARG A 111 3.77 -11.71 -9.20
N SER A 112 2.49 -12.03 -9.39
CA SER A 112 2.02 -12.60 -10.65
C SER A 112 2.16 -11.59 -11.80
N GLU A 113 2.47 -12.10 -12.99
CA GLU A 113 2.59 -11.31 -14.21
C GLU A 113 1.37 -10.41 -14.43
N LYS A 114 0.16 -10.97 -14.30
CA LYS A 114 -1.09 -10.21 -14.47
C LYS A 114 -1.19 -8.99 -13.55
N TYR A 115 -0.77 -9.10 -12.29
CA TYR A 115 -0.80 -7.97 -11.37
C TYR A 115 0.30 -6.97 -11.70
N GLN A 116 1.51 -7.46 -12.00
CA GLN A 116 2.66 -6.61 -12.30
C GLN A 116 2.41 -5.78 -13.56
N THR A 117 1.99 -6.40 -14.66
CA THR A 117 1.62 -5.68 -15.90
C THR A 117 0.55 -4.63 -15.67
N PHE A 118 -0.47 -4.94 -14.87
CA PHE A 118 -1.53 -3.99 -14.52
C PHE A 118 -1.01 -2.81 -13.67
N ALA A 119 -0.20 -3.11 -12.65
CA ALA A 119 0.38 -2.10 -11.76
C ALA A 119 1.39 -1.21 -12.49
N GLU A 120 2.21 -1.77 -13.37
CA GLU A 120 3.17 -1.06 -14.22
C GLU A 120 2.42 -0.12 -15.19
N TYR A 121 1.37 -0.60 -15.87
CA TYR A 121 0.51 0.24 -16.72
C TYR A 121 -0.04 1.46 -15.96
N LEU A 122 -0.62 1.27 -14.77
CA LEU A 122 -1.17 2.39 -13.99
C LEU A 122 -0.08 3.35 -13.51
N ASN A 123 1.11 2.84 -13.19
CA ASN A 123 2.24 3.67 -12.80
C ASN A 123 2.75 4.53 -13.97
N GLU A 124 2.81 3.99 -15.18
CA GLU A 124 3.26 4.71 -16.38
C GLU A 124 2.33 5.86 -16.77
N LEU A 125 1.03 5.72 -16.52
CA LEU A 125 0.06 6.82 -16.64
C LEU A 125 0.30 7.96 -15.64
N GLY A 126 1.13 7.75 -14.62
CA GLY A 126 1.52 8.78 -13.65
C GLY A 126 0.43 9.15 -12.65
N GLY A 127 -0.75 8.51 -12.68
CA GLY A 127 -1.89 8.87 -11.84
C GLY A 127 -1.62 8.77 -10.32
N ILE A 128 -0.64 7.96 -9.92
CA ILE A 128 -0.13 7.93 -8.54
C ILE A 128 0.41 9.32 -8.14
N TYR A 129 1.13 10.02 -9.02
CA TYR A 129 1.72 11.33 -8.73
C TYR A 129 0.78 12.49 -9.05
N TYR A 130 0.00 12.38 -10.12
CA TYR A 130 -0.94 13.43 -10.55
C TYR A 130 -2.18 13.53 -9.69
N HIS A 131 -2.71 12.38 -9.29
CA HIS A 131 -4.03 12.27 -8.67
C HIS A 131 -3.99 11.52 -7.35
N ARG A 132 -2.83 11.02 -6.89
CA ARG A 132 -2.72 10.20 -5.68
C ARG A 132 -3.59 8.94 -5.79
N TRP A 133 -3.47 8.22 -6.91
CA TRP A 133 -4.00 6.84 -6.96
C TRP A 133 -3.27 6.00 -5.91
N ALA A 134 -3.98 5.63 -4.86
CA ALA A 134 -3.39 4.93 -3.74
C ALA A 134 -3.38 3.42 -3.94
N ASP A 135 -2.40 2.76 -3.34
CA ASP A 135 -2.21 1.30 -3.42
C ASP A 135 -3.49 0.55 -3.01
N GLN A 136 -4.19 1.05 -1.98
CA GLN A 136 -5.37 0.37 -1.46
C GLN A 136 -6.56 0.36 -2.43
N VAL A 137 -6.69 1.37 -3.30
CA VAL A 137 -7.71 1.39 -4.36
C VAL A 137 -7.30 0.43 -5.47
N ILE A 138 -6.02 0.48 -5.86
CA ILE A 138 -5.47 -0.35 -6.94
C ILE A 138 -5.62 -1.83 -6.59
N TYR A 139 -5.33 -2.25 -5.35
CA TYR A 139 -5.55 -3.64 -4.92
C TYR A 139 -7.00 -4.06 -5.08
N ARG A 140 -7.95 -3.24 -4.61
CA ARG A 140 -9.39 -3.56 -4.67
C ARG A 140 -9.85 -3.74 -6.11
N ILE A 141 -9.42 -2.85 -7.00
CA ILE A 141 -9.70 -2.95 -8.43
C ILE A 141 -9.05 -4.21 -9.02
N ALA A 142 -7.78 -4.46 -8.72
CA ALA A 142 -7.05 -5.63 -9.23
C ALA A 142 -7.76 -6.94 -8.86
N PHE A 143 -8.15 -7.13 -7.59
CA PHE A 143 -8.89 -8.32 -7.18
C PHE A 143 -10.23 -8.46 -7.90
N LYS A 144 -10.88 -7.33 -8.22
CA LYS A 144 -12.16 -7.34 -8.94
C LYS A 144 -11.99 -7.75 -10.41
N ILE A 145 -11.08 -7.09 -11.13
CA ILE A 145 -10.89 -7.33 -12.58
C ILE A 145 -10.27 -8.71 -12.86
N PHE A 146 -9.49 -9.25 -11.91
CA PHE A 146 -8.90 -10.59 -12.04
C PHE A 146 -9.78 -11.71 -11.46
N GLY A 147 -11.04 -11.43 -11.10
CA GLY A 147 -12.00 -12.45 -10.66
C GLY A 147 -11.66 -13.10 -9.31
N LEU A 148 -11.00 -12.36 -8.41
CA LEU A 148 -10.55 -12.84 -7.10
C LEU A 148 -11.34 -12.23 -5.94
N GLU A 149 -12.43 -11.52 -6.20
CA GLU A 149 -13.25 -10.86 -5.17
C GLU A 149 -13.75 -11.85 -4.09
N ASN A 150 -14.08 -13.10 -4.48
CA ASN A 150 -14.49 -14.16 -3.56
C ASN A 150 -13.36 -14.71 -2.67
N LYS A 151 -12.09 -14.39 -2.99
CA LYS A 151 -10.91 -14.77 -2.18
C LYS A 151 -10.38 -13.62 -1.33
N VAL A 152 -11.01 -12.45 -1.37
CA VAL A 152 -10.70 -11.34 -0.47
C VAL A 152 -11.61 -11.39 0.75
N GLN A 153 -11.04 -11.28 1.94
CA GLN A 153 -11.79 -11.43 3.19
C GLN A 153 -11.62 -10.22 4.10
N LYS A 154 -12.74 -9.74 4.65
CA LYS A 154 -12.73 -8.72 5.70
C LYS A 154 -12.60 -9.41 7.05
N TRP A 155 -11.51 -9.17 7.78
CA TRP A 155 -11.29 -9.73 9.11
C TRP A 155 -11.49 -8.66 10.18
N LYS A 156 -12.32 -8.99 11.17
CA LYS A 156 -12.50 -8.16 12.36
C LYS A 156 -11.35 -8.45 13.32
N ILE A 157 -10.27 -7.69 13.21
CA ILE A 157 -9.22 -7.68 14.23
C ILE A 157 -9.62 -6.68 15.31
N LEU A 158 -9.67 -7.14 16.56
CA LEU A 158 -10.03 -6.32 17.73
C LEU A 158 -8.89 -5.35 18.07
N GLY A 159 -8.83 -4.23 17.35
CA GLY A 159 -7.90 -3.12 17.57
C GLY A 159 -8.62 -1.77 17.56
N ARG A 160 -8.11 -0.79 18.30
CA ARG A 160 -8.60 0.60 18.24
C ARG A 160 -7.65 1.41 17.35
N TYR A 161 -8.19 2.25 16.48
CA TYR A 161 -7.43 3.30 15.81
C TYR A 161 -7.59 4.59 16.62
N LEU A 162 -6.49 5.22 17.05
CA LEU A 162 -6.52 6.52 17.72
C LEU A 162 -6.12 7.59 16.71
N GLN A 163 -7.10 8.40 16.30
CA GLN A 163 -6.80 9.65 15.63
C GLN A 163 -6.17 10.61 16.65
N HIS A 164 -5.16 11.39 16.25
CA HIS A 164 -4.56 12.42 17.11
C HIS A 164 -5.65 13.25 17.83
N ASN A 165 -5.56 13.31 19.16
CA ASN A 165 -6.33 14.14 20.09
C ASN A 165 -7.81 13.82 20.45
N LYS A 166 -8.36 12.62 20.24
CA LYS A 166 -9.65 12.25 20.88
C LYS A 166 -9.71 10.82 21.44
N ARG A 167 -10.04 10.74 22.73
CA ARG A 167 -10.36 9.50 23.48
C ARG A 167 -11.79 9.06 23.07
N TYR A 168 -11.94 7.86 22.52
CA TYR A 168 -13.25 7.24 22.20
C TYR A 168 -13.40 5.90 22.94
N PRO A 169 -14.62 5.35 23.14
CA PRO A 169 -14.88 4.19 24.02
C PRO A 169 -14.21 2.88 23.55
N ASP A 170 -14.10 1.91 24.47
CA ASP A 170 -13.26 0.69 24.35
C ASP A 170 -13.70 -0.34 23.33
N ASP A 171 -14.90 -0.17 22.81
CA ASP A 171 -15.51 -1.06 21.84
C ASP A 171 -15.90 -0.27 20.59
N LEU A 172 -15.62 -0.86 19.43
CA LEU A 172 -15.82 -0.36 18.08
C LEU A 172 -14.67 0.49 17.50
N CYS A 173 -14.08 -0.11 16.46
CA CYS A 173 -13.33 0.56 15.42
C CYS A 173 -14.14 1.74 14.86
N PHE A 174 -13.64 2.96 14.98
CA PHE A 174 -14.24 4.13 14.32
C PHE A 174 -13.24 4.85 13.41
N VAL A 175 -13.68 4.95 12.15
CA VAL A 175 -13.48 5.94 11.08
C VAL A 175 -12.28 6.89 11.20
N VAL A 176 -11.47 6.91 10.14
CA VAL A 176 -10.51 7.99 9.86
C VAL A 176 -11.13 8.95 8.84
N PRO A 177 -11.43 10.20 9.20
CA PRO A 177 -11.44 11.27 8.23
C PRO A 177 -9.98 11.65 7.94
N HIS A 178 -9.40 11.10 6.87
CA HIS A 178 -8.22 11.71 6.28
C HIS A 178 -8.66 13.05 5.69
N HIS A 179 -8.53 14.14 6.46
CA HIS A 179 -8.70 15.51 5.97
C HIS A 179 -7.48 15.94 5.15
N PHE A 180 -7.14 15.17 4.13
CA PHE A 180 -6.33 15.67 3.04
C PHE A 180 -7.29 16.00 1.91
N LYS A 181 -7.51 17.30 1.69
CA LYS A 181 -8.28 17.76 0.54
C LYS A 181 -7.47 17.38 -0.70
N CYS A 182 -7.92 16.37 -1.45
CA CYS A 182 -7.51 16.23 -2.84
C CYS A 182 -7.85 17.55 -3.53
N GLY A 183 -6.82 18.34 -3.82
CA GLY A 183 -6.98 19.64 -4.44
C GLY A 183 -7.68 19.46 -5.79
N LYS A 184 -8.54 20.41 -6.15
CA LYS A 184 -9.03 20.56 -7.51
C LYS A 184 -7.84 20.99 -8.38
N ASN A 185 -6.91 20.09 -8.68
CA ASN A 185 -5.93 20.33 -9.73
C ASN A 185 -6.64 20.06 -11.06
N VAL A 186 -7.46 21.02 -11.48
CA VAL A 186 -8.17 21.04 -12.77
C VAL A 186 -7.24 21.46 -13.92
N HIS A 187 -5.95 21.66 -13.65
CA HIS A 187 -4.95 21.99 -14.66
C HIS A 187 -3.75 21.06 -14.49
N GLY A 188 -3.64 20.11 -15.42
CA GLY A 188 -2.54 19.17 -15.54
C GLY A 188 -1.24 19.88 -15.88
N GLN A 189 -0.56 20.40 -14.85
CA GLN A 189 0.86 20.68 -14.98
C GLN A 189 1.64 19.49 -14.41
N PRO A 190 2.51 18.87 -15.23
CA PRO A 190 3.55 17.98 -14.77
C PRO A 190 4.23 18.52 -13.52
N ILE A 191 4.34 17.73 -12.45
CA ILE A 191 5.53 17.85 -11.61
C ILE A 191 6.64 17.34 -12.53
N LEU A 192 7.32 18.26 -13.19
CA LEU A 192 8.51 17.97 -13.97
C LEU A 192 9.50 17.30 -13.01
N ILE A 193 9.59 15.98 -13.09
CA ILE A 193 10.79 15.28 -12.65
C ILE A 193 11.87 15.85 -13.55
N SER A 194 12.79 16.62 -12.98
CA SER A 194 13.91 17.19 -13.73
C SER A 194 14.57 16.08 -14.54
N GLU A 195 14.97 16.36 -15.78
CA GLU A 195 15.57 15.37 -16.69
C GLU A 195 16.81 14.65 -16.09
N SER A 196 17.35 15.15 -14.98
CA SER A 196 18.39 14.52 -14.17
C SER A 196 17.99 13.21 -13.48
N LEU A 197 16.72 12.78 -13.53
CA LEU A 197 16.24 11.51 -12.95
C LEU A 197 15.88 10.44 -13.99
N LYS A 198 16.22 10.66 -15.26
CA LYS A 198 16.34 9.57 -16.24
C LYS A 198 17.53 8.71 -15.81
N LEU A 199 17.29 7.69 -14.99
CA LEU A 199 18.25 6.64 -14.72
C LEU A 199 18.47 5.89 -16.04
N GLU A 200 19.58 6.20 -16.73
CA GLU A 200 20.06 5.35 -17.81
C GLU A 200 20.31 3.93 -17.29
N PRO A 201 20.08 2.88 -18.09
CA PRO A 201 20.32 1.51 -17.69
C PRO A 201 21.84 1.31 -17.58
N ARG A 202 22.39 1.50 -16.38
CA ARG A 202 23.79 1.18 -16.12
C ARG A 202 23.95 -0.34 -16.11
N HIS A 203 24.72 -0.79 -17.10
CA HIS A 203 25.23 -2.14 -17.29
C HIS A 203 25.74 -2.79 -16.00
N SER A 204 25.59 -4.12 -15.98
CA SER A 204 26.23 -5.09 -15.08
C SER A 204 27.58 -4.65 -14.53
N GLY A 205 27.61 -4.29 -13.25
CA GLY A 205 28.82 -4.02 -12.48
C GLY A 205 28.50 -4.14 -10.98
N ALA A 206 29.34 -4.87 -10.26
CA ALA A 206 29.13 -5.30 -8.88
C ALA A 206 28.73 -4.16 -7.93
N TYR A 207 27.71 -4.42 -7.10
CA TYR A 207 27.32 -3.54 -5.99
C TYR A 207 28.36 -3.65 -4.87
N GLU A 208 29.27 -2.67 -4.76
CA GLU A 208 29.98 -2.43 -3.50
C GLU A 208 29.04 -1.67 -2.54
N HIS A 209 28.71 -2.32 -1.42
CA HIS A 209 27.91 -1.75 -0.35
C HIS A 209 28.68 -0.65 0.39
N VAL A 210 28.34 0.61 0.14
CA VAL A 210 28.71 1.72 1.04
C VAL A 210 27.61 1.90 2.07
N TYR A 211 27.74 1.22 3.22
CA TYR A 211 27.00 1.58 4.43
C TYR A 211 27.67 2.81 5.07
N PRO A 212 26.91 3.85 5.50
CA PRO A 212 27.49 4.87 6.35
C PRO A 212 27.94 4.23 7.67
N LYS A 213 29.21 4.43 8.04
CA LYS A 213 29.77 3.99 9.33
C LYS A 213 28.90 4.55 10.46
N ARG A 214 28.42 3.67 11.34
CA ARG A 214 27.74 4.09 12.57
C ARG A 214 28.68 4.96 13.40
N ASP A 215 28.20 6.12 13.78
CA ASP A 215 28.85 6.98 14.75
C ASP A 215 28.78 6.31 16.14
N THR A 216 29.91 5.78 16.59
CA THR A 216 30.03 5.00 17.84
C THR A 216 30.02 5.86 19.10
N GLN A 217 29.88 7.19 19.00
CA GLN A 217 29.92 8.06 20.18
C GLN A 217 28.59 8.16 20.95
N HIS A 218 27.46 7.76 20.35
CA HIS A 218 26.15 7.90 21.01
C HIS A 218 25.75 6.70 21.89
N THR A 219 26.46 5.58 21.78
CA THR A 219 26.15 4.34 22.53
C THR A 219 26.79 4.26 23.91
N GLU A 220 27.85 5.03 24.20
CA GLU A 220 28.51 5.00 25.51
C GLU A 220 27.82 5.86 26.59
N ARG A 221 27.07 6.90 26.20
CA ARG A 221 26.36 7.76 27.18
C ARG A 221 25.20 7.07 27.89
N ASN A 222 24.58 6.07 27.28
CA ASN A 222 23.41 5.38 27.85
C ASN A 222 23.77 4.16 28.71
N VAL A 223 25.03 3.70 28.69
CA VAL A 223 25.49 2.59 29.55
C VAL A 223 25.93 3.10 30.93
N ARG A 224 26.48 4.32 31.04
CA ARG A 224 26.90 4.88 32.34
C ARG A 224 25.76 5.33 33.25
N ARG A 225 24.54 5.56 32.75
CA ARG A 225 23.41 6.04 33.56
C ARG A 225 22.58 4.92 34.22
N LYS A 226 22.97 3.66 34.05
CA LYS A 226 22.31 2.48 34.65
C LYS A 226 23.11 1.81 35.78
N GLN A 227 24.20 2.43 36.23
CA GLN A 227 25.01 1.92 37.36
C GLN A 227 24.96 2.81 38.62
N GLU A 228 24.10 3.83 38.66
CA GLU A 228 23.93 4.73 39.83
C GLU A 228 22.46 4.90 40.29
N LEU A 229 21.61 3.89 40.06
CA LEU A 229 20.30 3.74 40.69
C LEU A 229 20.14 2.29 41.16
#